data_AF-A0A352M7K0-F1
#
_entry.id   AF-A0A352M7K0-F1
#
_cell.length_a   1.000
_cell.length_b   1.000
_cell.length_c   1.000
_cell.angle_alpha   90.00
_cell.angle_beta   90.00
_cell.angle_gamma   90.00
#
_symmetry.space_group_name_H-M   'P 1'
#
loop_
_entity.id
_entity.type
_entity.pdbx_description
1 polymer ?
#
loop_
_entity_poly.entity_id
_entity_poly.type
_entity_poly.pdbx_seq_one_letter_code
_entity_poly.pdbx_strand_id
1 'polypeptide(L)'
;MGKVLEFFKTLDRRIIFLFIAIAVVITLINPMYLEINISKNARTYIKVLDSINENETVIVSFDYAASGEPELKPMAYGILYRLFQRKAKVIMMGFWDQGPSLADNTVKQVIERFEKDYPDRKIVYGKDYINIGYKAGGFTVIINMSKAIKEIFTADKDGAPISDFEIMNKIDKLSDIKMVFALTGGNNGLLDIWLPFARQQYGIPVAGGCTSVSAPQFYQYMNSGQLSGLLDGFKTAAELLKAIELPYTDPETKKPANLLTKEVHKIADVQSIVHLIIMIFIIIGNVTYLYEKKYSKQQ
;
A
#
# COMPACT_ATOMS: atom_id res chain seq x y z
N MET A 1 6.07 30.67 -35.17
CA MET A 1 6.85 29.93 -34.14
C MET A 1 7.14 30.78 -32.90
N GLY A 2 7.68 32.00 -33.02
CA GLY A 2 8.05 32.85 -31.88
C GLY A 2 6.94 33.11 -30.84
N LYS A 3 5.70 33.43 -31.25
CA LYS A 3 4.57 33.67 -30.32
C LYS A 3 4.15 32.43 -29.52
N VAL A 4 4.24 31.23 -30.12
CA VAL A 4 3.93 29.97 -29.43
C VAL A 4 5.02 29.64 -28.40
N LEU A 5 6.28 29.90 -28.75
CA LEU A 5 7.42 29.78 -27.84
C LEU A 5 7.31 30.74 -26.64
N GLU A 6 6.97 32.02 -26.84
CA GLU A 6 6.75 32.96 -25.74
C GLU A 6 5.55 32.59 -24.84
N PHE A 7 4.48 32.06 -25.43
CA PHE A 7 3.31 31.61 -24.66
C PHE A 7 3.68 30.46 -23.70
N PHE A 8 4.46 29.48 -24.15
CA PHE A 8 4.91 28.38 -23.29
C PHE A 8 5.95 28.81 -22.24
N LYS A 9 6.71 29.90 -22.47
CA LYS A 9 7.63 30.48 -21.48
C LYS A 9 6.93 31.13 -20.30
N THR A 10 5.84 31.84 -20.59
CA THR A 10 5.09 32.63 -19.60
C THR A 10 3.90 31.86 -19.03
N LEU A 11 3.78 30.58 -19.39
CA LEU A 11 2.69 29.72 -18.97
C LEU A 11 2.66 29.60 -17.45
N ASP A 12 1.70 30.26 -16.84
CA ASP A 12 1.49 30.20 -15.41
C ASP A 12 1.14 28.76 -15.00
N ARG A 13 1.75 28.27 -13.91
CA ARG A 13 1.44 26.95 -13.33
C ARG A 13 -0.06 26.75 -13.07
N ARG A 14 -0.81 27.84 -12.83
CA ARG A 14 -2.27 27.84 -12.67
C ARG A 14 -3.00 27.33 -13.90
N ILE A 15 -2.49 27.61 -15.10
CA ILE A 15 -3.05 27.10 -16.36
C ILE A 15 -2.82 25.59 -16.44
N ILE A 16 -1.63 25.11 -16.08
CA ILE A 16 -1.33 23.67 -16.01
C ILE A 16 -2.27 22.97 -15.02
N PHE A 17 -2.45 23.54 -13.82
CA PHE A 17 -3.38 22.99 -12.84
C PHE A 17 -4.83 23.00 -13.32
N LEU A 18 -5.24 24.01 -14.10
CA LEU A 18 -6.57 24.04 -14.72
C LEU A 18 -6.73 22.90 -15.74
N PHE A 19 -5.73 22.67 -16.61
CA PHE A 19 -5.75 21.53 -17.54
C PHE A 19 -5.81 20.19 -16.81
N ILE A 20 -5.02 20.02 -15.74
CA ILE A 20 -5.05 18.82 -14.90
C ILE A 20 -6.44 18.65 -14.26
N ALA A 21 -7.00 19.71 -13.68
CA ALA A 21 -8.32 19.65 -13.04
C ALA A 21 -9.42 19.27 -14.04
N ILE A 22 -9.42 19.87 -15.24
CA ILE A 22 -10.36 19.54 -16.31
C ILE A 22 -10.19 18.07 -16.72
N ALA A 23 -8.96 17.62 -16.92
CA ALA A 23 -8.69 16.23 -17.32
C ALA A 23 -9.16 15.23 -16.25
N VAL A 24 -8.89 15.50 -14.97
CA VAL A 24 -9.37 14.69 -13.85
C VAL A 24 -10.89 14.59 -13.87
N VAL A 25 -11.60 15.71 -13.99
CA VAL A 25 -13.08 15.72 -14.03
C VAL A 25 -13.62 14.94 -15.23
N ILE A 26 -13.06 15.15 -16.42
CA ILE A 26 -13.48 14.43 -17.64
C ILE A 26 -13.26 12.93 -17.48
N THR A 27 -12.10 12.49 -16.97
CA THR A 27 -11.80 11.07 -16.80
C THR A 27 -12.65 10.42 -15.70
N LEU A 28 -13.01 11.15 -14.64
CA LEU A 28 -13.92 10.65 -13.61
C LEU A 28 -15.35 10.42 -14.13
N ILE A 29 -15.83 11.29 -15.03
CA ILE A 29 -17.14 11.16 -15.69
C ILE A 29 -17.11 10.05 -16.75
N ASN A 30 -16.06 10.01 -17.57
CA ASN A 30 -15.88 9.08 -18.68
C ASN A 30 -14.59 8.25 -18.48
N PRO A 31 -14.60 7.23 -17.61
CA PRO A 31 -13.45 6.35 -17.44
C PRO A 31 -13.22 5.51 -18.68
N MET A 32 -11.96 5.29 -19.01
CA MET A 32 -11.55 4.55 -20.21
C MET A 32 -11.31 3.07 -19.91
N TYR A 33 -11.18 2.72 -18.62
CA TYR A 33 -10.81 1.40 -18.12
C TYR A 33 -9.55 0.87 -18.79
N LEU A 34 -8.47 1.66 -18.77
CA LEU A 34 -7.20 1.29 -19.38
C LEU A 34 -6.65 -0.01 -18.79
N GLU A 35 -5.95 -0.80 -19.59
CA GLU A 35 -5.43 -2.08 -19.12
C GLU A 35 -4.34 -1.89 -18.04
N ILE A 36 -4.63 -2.37 -16.83
CA ILE A 36 -3.66 -2.41 -15.73
C ILE A 36 -2.78 -3.65 -15.87
N ASN A 37 -1.54 -3.47 -16.31
CA ASN A 37 -0.56 -4.54 -16.39
C ASN A 37 0.11 -4.74 -15.03
N ILE A 38 0.09 -5.97 -14.52
CA ILE A 38 0.74 -6.30 -13.24
C ILE A 38 2.26 -6.18 -13.43
N SER A 39 2.93 -5.41 -12.58
CA SER A 39 4.38 -5.21 -12.61
C SER A 39 5.14 -6.39 -11.98
N LYS A 40 6.48 -6.39 -12.10
CA LYS A 40 7.33 -7.33 -11.37
C LYS A 40 7.17 -7.17 -9.85
N ASN A 41 7.09 -5.93 -9.36
CA ASN A 41 6.98 -5.62 -7.94
C ASN A 41 5.68 -6.20 -7.36
N ALA A 42 4.53 -5.92 -7.98
CA ALA A 42 3.25 -6.46 -7.56
C ALA A 42 3.23 -8.01 -7.62
N ARG A 43 3.75 -8.63 -8.70
CA ARG A 43 3.88 -10.10 -8.80
C ARG A 43 4.71 -10.69 -7.67
N THR A 44 5.84 -10.09 -7.34
CA THR A 44 6.67 -10.54 -6.21
C THR A 44 5.89 -10.41 -4.90
N TYR A 45 5.17 -9.31 -4.70
CA TYR A 45 4.36 -9.09 -3.50
C TYR A 45 3.24 -10.14 -3.33
N ILE A 46 2.57 -10.50 -4.42
CA ILE A 46 1.55 -11.56 -4.41
C ILE A 46 2.16 -12.90 -4.01
N LYS A 47 3.34 -13.24 -4.57
CA LYS A 47 4.07 -14.46 -4.18
C LYS A 47 4.44 -14.47 -2.70
N VAL A 48 4.79 -13.31 -2.15
CA VAL A 48 5.05 -13.15 -0.72
C VAL A 48 3.79 -13.44 0.09
N LEU A 49 2.64 -12.85 -0.26
CA LEU A 49 1.36 -13.13 0.39
C LEU A 49 0.96 -14.61 0.27
N ASP A 50 1.22 -15.22 -0.88
CA ASP A 50 0.91 -16.63 -1.16
C ASP A 50 1.82 -17.61 -0.41
N SER A 51 3.00 -17.16 0.02
CA SER A 51 3.91 -17.96 0.83
C SER A 51 3.43 -18.14 2.28
N ILE A 52 2.43 -17.37 2.71
CA ILE A 52 1.83 -17.47 4.04
C ILE A 52 0.88 -18.67 4.06
N ASN A 53 1.10 -19.56 5.03
CA ASN A 53 0.31 -20.77 5.22
C ASN A 53 -0.85 -20.53 6.18
N GLU A 54 -1.80 -21.46 6.18
CA GLU A 54 -2.92 -21.45 7.12
C GLU A 54 -2.42 -21.45 8.57
N ASN A 55 -3.05 -20.62 9.41
CA ASN A 55 -2.71 -20.39 10.82
C ASN A 55 -1.33 -19.77 11.11
N GLU A 56 -0.51 -19.43 10.11
CA GLU A 56 0.68 -18.60 10.35
C GLU A 56 0.25 -17.19 10.77
N THR A 57 0.96 -16.64 11.77
CA THR A 57 0.67 -15.30 12.30
C THR A 57 1.56 -14.26 11.65
N VAL A 58 0.94 -13.15 11.22
CA VAL A 58 1.62 -12.03 10.57
C VAL A 58 1.25 -10.73 11.27
N ILE A 59 2.13 -9.73 11.15
CA ILE A 59 1.83 -8.37 11.58
C ILE A 59 1.57 -7.51 10.34
N VAL A 60 0.51 -6.71 10.39
CA VAL A 60 0.26 -5.65 9.40
C VAL A 60 0.33 -4.31 10.13
N SER A 61 1.36 -3.53 9.82
CA SER A 61 1.60 -2.23 10.46
C SER A 61 1.04 -1.10 9.59
N PHE A 62 0.23 -0.25 10.21
CA PHE A 62 -0.39 0.92 9.60
C PHE A 62 0.36 2.18 10.08
N ASP A 63 1.51 2.44 9.49
CA ASP A 63 2.42 3.54 9.87
C ASP A 63 2.19 4.76 8.96
N TYR A 64 0.93 5.23 8.92
CA TYR A 64 0.52 6.37 8.09
C TYR A 64 -0.67 7.12 8.68
N ALA A 65 -0.85 8.37 8.22
CA ALA A 65 -1.99 9.23 8.51
C ALA A 65 -2.96 9.30 7.33
N ALA A 66 -4.12 9.92 7.54
CA ALA A 66 -5.15 10.13 6.52
C ALA A 66 -4.62 10.74 5.20
N SER A 67 -3.54 11.53 5.26
CA SER A 67 -2.90 12.11 4.07
C SER A 67 -2.30 11.08 3.10
N GLY A 68 -1.87 9.92 3.59
CA GLY A 68 -1.34 8.81 2.78
C GLY A 68 -2.38 7.73 2.46
N GLU A 69 -3.57 7.81 3.06
CA GLU A 69 -4.63 6.82 2.93
C GLU A 69 -5.04 6.54 1.47
N PRO A 70 -5.16 7.52 0.55
CA PRO A 70 -5.55 7.25 -0.84
C PRO A 70 -4.65 6.23 -1.56
N GLU A 71 -3.36 6.16 -1.20
CA GLU A 71 -2.42 5.20 -1.77
C GLU A 71 -2.30 3.92 -0.93
N LEU A 72 -2.28 4.05 0.41
CA LEU A 72 -1.94 2.96 1.32
C LEU A 72 -3.14 2.09 1.72
N LYS A 73 -4.35 2.67 1.80
CA LYS A 73 -5.56 1.90 2.07
C LYS A 73 -5.85 0.82 1.03
N PRO A 74 -5.81 1.08 -0.29
CA PRO A 74 -6.02 -0.01 -1.26
C PRO A 74 -4.96 -1.11 -1.16
N MET A 75 -3.73 -0.80 -0.74
CA MET A 75 -2.72 -1.82 -0.44
C MET A 75 -3.11 -2.65 0.77
N ALA A 76 -3.41 -1.98 1.90
CA ALA A 76 -3.86 -2.61 3.13
C ALA A 76 -5.06 -3.54 2.88
N TYR A 77 -6.02 -3.06 2.11
CA TYR A 77 -7.21 -3.79 1.72
C TYR A 77 -6.86 -5.08 0.99
N GLY A 78 -6.02 -5.02 -0.05
CA GLY A 78 -5.58 -6.20 -0.80
C GLY A 78 -4.77 -7.18 0.05
N ILE A 79 -3.86 -6.66 0.88
CA ILE A 79 -3.05 -7.46 1.81
C ILE A 79 -3.94 -8.22 2.78
N LEU A 80 -4.82 -7.53 3.50
CA LEU A 80 -5.71 -8.14 4.48
C LEU A 80 -6.65 -9.16 3.82
N TYR A 81 -7.25 -8.81 2.67
CA TYR A 81 -8.14 -9.71 1.94
C TYR A 81 -7.41 -11.01 1.54
N ARG A 82 -6.20 -10.89 0.98
CA ARG A 82 -5.41 -12.07 0.60
C ARG A 82 -4.98 -12.88 1.81
N LEU A 83 -4.53 -12.24 2.89
CA LEU A 83 -4.19 -12.92 4.15
C LEU A 83 -5.39 -13.69 4.71
N PHE A 84 -6.59 -13.12 4.65
CA PHE A 84 -7.80 -13.85 4.99
C PHE A 84 -8.04 -14.99 4.02
N GLN A 85 -7.94 -14.84 2.69
CA GLN A 85 -8.01 -16.01 1.77
C GLN A 85 -7.04 -17.13 2.17
N ARG A 86 -5.83 -16.79 2.64
CA ARG A 86 -4.81 -17.73 3.13
C ARG A 86 -5.07 -18.31 4.52
N LYS A 87 -6.12 -17.84 5.22
CA LYS A 87 -6.41 -18.19 6.63
C LYS A 87 -5.26 -17.88 7.57
N ALA A 88 -4.51 -16.82 7.27
CA ALA A 88 -3.50 -16.29 8.16
C ALA A 88 -4.14 -15.65 9.39
N LYS A 89 -3.37 -15.58 10.48
CA LYS A 89 -3.72 -14.88 11.70
C LYS A 89 -3.10 -13.49 11.68
N VAL A 90 -3.92 -12.45 11.77
CA VAL A 90 -3.49 -11.07 11.51
C VAL A 90 -3.46 -10.22 12.78
N ILE A 91 -2.28 -9.75 13.17
CA ILE A 91 -2.12 -8.75 14.23
C ILE A 91 -1.93 -7.38 13.56
N MET A 92 -2.85 -6.44 13.78
CA MET A 92 -2.73 -5.08 13.27
C MET A 92 -2.21 -4.14 14.35
N MET A 93 -1.34 -3.21 13.96
CA MET A 93 -0.81 -2.19 14.85
C MET A 93 -0.39 -0.94 14.07
N GLY A 94 0.06 0.10 14.77
CA GLY A 94 0.72 1.24 14.13
C GLY A 94 1.68 1.96 15.05
N PHE A 95 2.73 2.51 14.46
CA PHE A 95 3.66 3.47 15.09
C PHE A 95 3.24 4.92 14.89
N TRP A 96 2.14 5.15 14.18
CA TRP A 96 1.45 6.44 14.06
C TRP A 96 0.14 6.37 14.83
N ASP A 97 -0.21 7.44 15.52
CA ASP A 97 -1.41 7.55 16.37
C ASP A 97 -2.72 7.29 15.60
N GLN A 98 -2.80 7.75 14.35
CA GLN A 98 -3.95 7.52 13.47
C GLN A 98 -4.02 6.09 12.89
N GLY A 99 -2.88 5.41 12.83
CA GLY A 99 -2.72 4.10 12.19
C GLY A 99 -3.76 3.05 12.61
N PRO A 100 -3.93 2.81 13.92
CA PRO A 100 -4.90 1.83 14.42
C PRO A 100 -6.34 2.11 14.02
N SER A 101 -6.78 3.36 14.01
CA SER A 101 -8.15 3.71 13.57
C SER A 101 -8.32 3.51 12.06
N LEU A 102 -7.29 3.80 11.27
CA LEU A 102 -7.28 3.52 9.83
C LEU A 102 -7.29 2.00 9.55
N ALA A 103 -6.59 1.21 10.37
CA ALA A 103 -6.60 -0.24 10.32
C ALA A 103 -8.01 -0.80 10.58
N ASP A 104 -8.68 -0.33 11.63
CA ASP A 104 -10.07 -0.70 11.97
C ASP A 104 -11.04 -0.41 10.83
N ASN A 105 -10.96 0.79 10.25
CA ASN A 105 -11.83 1.17 9.16
C ASN A 105 -11.59 0.30 7.93
N THR A 106 -10.34 -0.02 7.64
CA THR A 106 -9.97 -0.85 6.49
C THR A 106 -10.38 -2.31 6.70
N VAL A 107 -10.09 -2.91 7.86
CA VAL A 107 -10.41 -4.31 8.12
C VAL A 107 -11.91 -4.56 8.13
N LYS A 108 -12.73 -3.62 8.63
CA LYS A 108 -14.19 -3.72 8.59
C LYS A 108 -14.70 -3.82 7.15
N GLN A 109 -14.21 -2.97 6.25
CA GLN A 109 -14.57 -3.00 4.83
C GLN A 109 -14.10 -4.30 4.16
N VAL A 110 -12.90 -4.76 4.51
CA VAL A 110 -12.36 -6.04 4.01
C VAL A 110 -13.23 -7.21 4.47
N ILE A 111 -13.61 -7.26 5.74
CA ILE A 111 -14.44 -8.35 6.30
C ILE A 111 -15.83 -8.34 5.68
N GLU A 112 -16.48 -7.18 5.59
CA GLU A 112 -17.80 -7.05 4.94
C GLU A 112 -17.76 -7.61 3.52
N ARG A 113 -16.73 -7.24 2.75
CA ARG A 113 -16.54 -7.77 1.41
C ARG A 113 -16.23 -9.27 1.41
N PHE A 114 -15.30 -9.70 2.26
CA PHE A 114 -14.83 -11.08 2.31
C PHE A 114 -15.95 -12.05 2.67
N GLU A 115 -16.79 -11.72 3.64
CA GLU A 115 -17.92 -12.57 4.04
C GLU A 115 -19.04 -12.61 3.00
N LYS A 116 -19.14 -11.59 2.13
CA LYS A 116 -20.02 -11.64 0.96
C LYS A 116 -19.48 -12.60 -0.10
N ASP A 117 -18.17 -12.57 -0.33
CA ASP A 117 -17.52 -13.43 -1.32
C ASP A 117 -17.39 -14.88 -0.81
N TYR A 118 -17.29 -15.09 0.51
CA TYR A 118 -17.22 -16.39 1.18
C TYR A 118 -18.25 -16.50 2.33
N PRO A 119 -19.55 -16.73 2.02
CA PRO A 119 -20.64 -16.72 3.01
C PRO A 119 -20.45 -17.70 4.18
N ASP A 120 -19.82 -18.84 3.93
CA ASP A 120 -19.60 -19.90 4.92
C ASP A 120 -18.41 -19.62 5.85
N ARG A 121 -17.69 -18.51 5.63
CA ARG A 121 -16.48 -18.19 6.36
C ARG A 121 -16.56 -16.83 7.04
N LYS A 122 -16.75 -16.87 8.35
CA LYS A 122 -16.73 -15.69 9.23
C LYS A 122 -15.31 -15.36 9.69
N ILE A 123 -14.99 -14.07 9.73
CA ILE A 123 -13.71 -13.57 10.24
C ILE A 123 -13.93 -13.03 11.65
N VAL A 124 -13.36 -13.69 12.64
CA VAL A 124 -13.68 -13.46 14.06
C VAL A 124 -12.56 -12.68 14.76
N TYR A 125 -12.92 -11.57 15.41
CA TYR A 125 -11.97 -10.81 16.25
C TYR A 125 -11.48 -11.66 17.43
N GLY A 126 -10.19 -11.56 17.76
CA GLY A 126 -9.57 -12.39 18.80
C GLY A 126 -9.15 -13.78 18.34
N LYS A 127 -9.70 -14.27 17.22
CA LYS A 127 -9.35 -15.58 16.64
C LYS A 127 -8.59 -15.46 15.33
N ASP A 128 -9.09 -14.67 14.40
CA ASP A 128 -8.51 -14.52 13.05
C ASP A 128 -7.73 -13.22 12.91
N TYR A 129 -8.14 -12.18 13.63
CA TYR A 129 -7.42 -10.93 13.69
C TYR A 129 -7.63 -10.20 15.03
N ILE A 130 -6.68 -9.33 15.37
CA ILE A 130 -6.80 -8.35 16.46
C ILE A 130 -6.16 -7.03 16.05
N ASN A 131 -6.56 -5.94 16.70
CA ASN A 131 -5.89 -4.65 16.56
C ASN A 131 -5.33 -4.22 17.92
N ILE A 132 -4.01 -4.29 18.07
CA ILE A 132 -3.34 -4.01 19.33
C ILE A 132 -3.10 -2.51 19.58
N GLY A 133 -3.55 -1.65 18.66
CA GLY A 133 -3.50 -0.21 18.84
C GLY A 133 -2.15 0.42 18.52
N TYR A 134 -2.00 1.65 18.98
CA TYR A 134 -0.80 2.46 18.81
C TYR A 134 0.29 2.00 19.78
N LYS A 135 1.53 1.87 19.30
CA LYS A 135 2.68 1.49 20.14
C LYS A 135 3.75 2.58 20.10
N ALA A 136 3.85 3.33 21.19
CA ALA A 136 4.93 4.28 21.40
C ALA A 136 6.26 3.55 21.64
N GLY A 137 7.38 4.17 21.27
CA GLY A 137 8.73 3.65 21.55
C GLY A 137 9.50 3.14 20.33
N GLY A 138 8.92 3.20 19.13
CA GLY A 138 9.62 2.92 17.86
C GLY A 138 10.36 1.58 17.88
N PHE A 139 11.66 1.59 17.60
CA PHE A 139 12.46 0.37 17.56
C PHE A 139 12.55 -0.40 18.89
N THR A 140 12.38 0.27 20.04
CA THR A 140 12.37 -0.41 21.36
C THR A 140 11.22 -1.39 21.44
N VAL A 141 10.09 -1.11 20.76
CA VAL A 141 8.97 -2.05 20.66
C VAL A 141 9.44 -3.36 20.02
N ILE A 142 10.18 -3.30 18.92
CA ILE A 142 10.68 -4.50 18.22
C ILE A 142 11.69 -5.29 19.09
N ILE A 143 12.58 -4.58 19.78
CA ILE A 143 13.55 -5.21 20.71
C ILE A 143 12.82 -5.95 21.83
N ASN A 144 11.76 -5.37 22.39
CA ASN A 144 11.00 -6.00 23.45
C ASN A 144 10.14 -7.16 22.92
N MET A 145 9.55 -7.03 21.72
CA MET A 145 8.87 -8.14 21.04
C MET A 145 9.79 -9.34 20.86
N SER A 146 11.09 -9.13 20.64
CA SER A 146 12.05 -10.23 20.47
C SER A 146 12.22 -11.07 21.74
N LYS A 147 11.91 -10.50 22.91
CA LYS A 147 12.00 -11.17 24.21
C LYS A 147 10.66 -11.75 24.62
N ALA A 148 9.63 -10.89 24.67
CA ALA A 148 8.28 -11.25 25.07
C ALA A 148 7.26 -10.25 24.50
N ILE A 149 6.45 -10.68 23.54
CA ILE A 149 5.37 -9.87 22.96
C ILE A 149 4.32 -9.50 24.01
N LYS A 150 4.00 -10.43 24.90
CA LYS A 150 2.95 -10.24 25.92
C LYS A 150 3.31 -9.25 27.02
N GLU A 151 4.59 -8.97 27.21
CA GLU A 151 5.04 -7.96 28.18
C GLU A 151 4.81 -6.52 27.67
N ILE A 152 4.76 -6.32 26.36
CA ILE A 152 4.56 -4.99 25.76
C ILE A 152 3.16 -4.78 25.18
N PHE A 153 2.54 -5.84 24.68
CA PHE A 153 1.18 -5.81 24.20
C PHE A 153 0.35 -6.36 25.34
N THR A 154 -0.09 -5.50 26.26
CA THR A 154 -0.86 -5.94 27.43
C THR A 154 -2.35 -6.00 27.14
N ALA A 155 -2.84 -5.03 26.36
CA ALA A 155 -4.22 -4.96 25.89
C ALA A 155 -4.28 -4.64 24.39
N ASP A 156 -5.43 -4.93 23.79
CA ASP A 156 -5.78 -4.44 22.47
C ASP A 156 -6.12 -2.94 22.50
N LYS A 157 -6.49 -2.37 21.34
CA LYS A 157 -6.83 -0.94 21.25
C LYS A 157 -8.03 -0.54 22.13
N ASP A 158 -8.94 -1.47 22.43
CA ASP A 158 -10.18 -1.23 23.16
C ASP A 158 -10.03 -1.55 24.67
N GLY A 159 -8.85 -2.01 25.09
CA GLY A 159 -8.50 -2.27 26.49
C GLY A 159 -8.73 -3.71 26.94
N ALA A 160 -9.13 -4.62 26.03
CA ALA A 160 -9.26 -6.03 26.36
C ALA A 160 -7.86 -6.68 26.48
N PRO A 161 -7.60 -7.46 27.55
CA PRO A 161 -6.31 -8.12 27.74
C PRO A 161 -5.95 -9.01 26.55
N ILE A 162 -4.72 -8.91 26.04
CA ILE A 162 -4.35 -9.71 24.85
C ILE A 162 -4.34 -11.22 25.12
N SER A 163 -4.22 -11.60 26.40
CA SER A 163 -4.22 -12.98 26.88
C SER A 163 -5.54 -13.69 26.64
N ASP A 164 -6.62 -12.92 26.44
CA ASP A 164 -7.96 -13.45 26.27
C ASP A 164 -8.22 -13.88 24.81
N PHE A 165 -7.33 -13.51 23.89
CA PHE A 165 -7.49 -13.79 22.46
C PHE A 165 -6.81 -15.10 22.04
N GLU A 166 -7.57 -15.99 21.40
CA GLU A 166 -7.09 -17.28 20.87
C GLU A 166 -5.88 -17.10 19.94
N ILE A 167 -5.85 -16.01 19.16
CA ILE A 167 -4.75 -15.67 18.24
C ILE A 167 -3.39 -15.52 18.94
N MET A 168 -3.37 -15.18 20.23
CA MET A 168 -2.15 -14.94 21.01
C MET A 168 -1.64 -16.19 21.76
N ASN A 169 -2.38 -17.31 21.72
CA ASN A 169 -2.03 -18.51 22.48
C ASN A 169 -0.68 -19.13 22.11
N LYS A 170 -0.25 -18.97 20.85
CA LYS A 170 1.01 -19.52 20.32
C LYS A 170 2.06 -18.46 19.99
N ILE A 171 1.86 -17.24 20.47
CA ILE A 171 2.70 -16.08 20.16
C ILE A 171 3.31 -15.56 21.45
N ASP A 172 4.59 -15.84 21.65
CA ASP A 172 5.33 -15.40 22.83
C ASP A 172 6.39 -14.37 22.47
N LYS A 173 7.03 -14.50 21.31
CA LYS A 173 8.13 -13.63 20.86
C LYS A 173 8.08 -13.36 19.37
N LEU A 174 8.86 -12.38 18.93
CA LEU A 174 8.93 -11.93 17.54
C LEU A 174 9.24 -13.06 16.55
N SER A 175 10.01 -14.08 16.95
CA SER A 175 10.32 -15.24 16.09
C SER A 175 9.12 -16.13 15.76
N ASP A 176 8.01 -15.99 16.49
CA ASP A 176 6.77 -16.73 16.25
C ASP A 176 5.91 -16.02 15.18
N ILE A 177 6.27 -14.78 14.82
CA ILE A 177 5.67 -14.03 13.73
C ILE A 177 6.34 -14.44 12.42
N LYS A 178 5.53 -14.92 11.48
CA LYS A 178 6.01 -15.37 10.17
C LYS A 178 6.60 -14.23 9.34
N MET A 179 5.91 -13.09 9.34
CA MET A 179 6.20 -11.98 8.44
C MET A 179 5.55 -10.69 8.92
N VAL A 180 6.18 -9.56 8.57
CA VAL A 180 5.61 -8.22 8.74
C VAL A 180 5.30 -7.60 7.38
N PHE A 181 4.09 -7.05 7.26
CA PHE A 181 3.67 -6.18 6.17
C PHE A 181 3.57 -4.75 6.70
N ALA A 182 4.56 -3.91 6.43
CA ALA A 182 4.61 -2.55 6.96
C ALA A 182 4.24 -1.52 5.89
N LEU A 183 3.13 -0.82 6.11
CA LEU A 183 2.63 0.25 5.24
C LEU A 183 3.04 1.59 5.84
N THR A 184 3.84 2.37 5.13
CA THR A 184 4.45 3.60 5.65
C THR A 184 4.08 4.82 4.81
N GLY A 185 3.60 5.88 5.46
CA GLY A 185 3.35 7.18 4.83
C GLY A 185 4.56 8.11 4.83
N GLY A 186 5.56 7.80 5.65
CA GLY A 186 6.76 8.61 5.86
C GLY A 186 7.72 7.90 6.82
N ASN A 187 8.23 8.65 7.80
CA ASN A 187 9.17 8.16 8.82
C ASN A 187 8.47 7.28 9.87
N ASN A 188 9.26 6.63 10.73
CA ASN A 188 8.77 5.83 11.86
C ASN A 188 7.84 4.69 11.42
N GLY A 189 8.33 3.86 10.50
CA GLY A 189 7.62 2.68 10.01
C GLY A 189 8.57 1.71 9.34
N LEU A 190 8.41 1.52 8.03
CA LEU A 190 9.14 0.50 7.27
C LEU A 190 10.66 0.69 7.33
N LEU A 191 11.18 1.88 7.00
CA LEU A 191 12.62 2.11 6.84
C LEU A 191 13.36 2.22 8.18
N ASP A 192 12.74 2.87 9.15
CA ASP A 192 13.41 3.26 10.41
C ASP A 192 13.21 2.24 11.53
N ILE A 193 12.18 1.37 11.43
CA ILE A 193 11.80 0.44 12.50
C ILE A 193 11.80 -1.01 12.00
N TRP A 194 10.90 -1.35 11.08
CA TRP A 194 10.70 -2.76 10.71
C TRP A 194 11.90 -3.35 9.97
N LEU A 195 12.49 -2.62 9.02
CA LEU A 195 13.60 -3.12 8.24
C LEU A 195 14.90 -3.28 9.07
N PRO A 196 15.37 -2.29 9.84
CA PRO A 196 16.64 -2.44 10.58
C PRO A 196 16.50 -3.41 11.76
N PHE A 197 15.35 -3.41 12.44
CA PHE A 197 15.21 -4.18 13.67
C PHE A 197 14.58 -5.55 13.41
N ALA A 198 13.38 -5.62 12.83
CA ALA A 198 12.74 -6.93 12.65
C ALA A 198 13.48 -7.78 11.60
N ARG A 199 13.87 -7.19 10.47
CA ARG A 199 14.56 -7.93 9.40
C ARG A 199 16.06 -8.08 9.63
N GLN A 200 16.82 -6.99 9.77
CA GLN A 200 18.28 -7.10 9.82
C GLN A 200 18.78 -7.68 11.15
N GLN A 201 18.17 -7.31 12.28
CA GLN A 201 18.61 -7.79 13.59
C GLN A 201 18.00 -9.15 13.97
N TYR A 202 16.70 -9.38 13.70
CA TYR A 202 15.99 -10.58 14.13
C TYR A 202 15.60 -11.55 13.00
N GLY A 203 15.90 -11.23 11.75
CA GLY A 203 15.73 -12.13 10.61
C GLY A 203 14.29 -12.27 10.11
N ILE A 204 13.31 -11.60 10.71
CA ILE A 204 11.90 -11.72 10.30
C ILE A 204 11.72 -11.10 8.91
N PRO A 205 11.15 -11.83 7.93
CA PRO A 205 10.84 -11.26 6.62
C PRO A 205 9.93 -10.02 6.73
N VAL A 206 10.25 -8.98 5.96
CA VAL A 206 9.48 -7.73 5.92
C VAL A 206 9.15 -7.41 4.46
N ALA A 207 7.87 -7.23 4.18
CA ALA A 207 7.39 -6.63 2.93
C ALA A 207 6.77 -5.27 3.23
N GLY A 208 6.92 -4.35 2.28
CA GLY A 208 6.61 -2.93 2.48
C GLY A 208 5.54 -2.40 1.54
N GLY A 209 4.76 -1.44 2.00
CA GLY A 209 4.01 -0.54 1.13
C GLY A 209 4.35 0.90 1.48
N CYS A 210 4.47 1.76 0.48
CA CYS A 210 4.80 3.16 0.68
C CYS A 210 4.06 4.06 -0.33
N THR A 211 4.00 5.35 -0.05
CA THR A 211 3.53 6.35 -1.02
C THR A 211 4.52 6.45 -2.19
N SER A 212 4.02 6.80 -3.38
CA SER A 212 4.85 6.92 -4.57
C SER A 212 6.02 7.89 -4.41
N VAL A 213 5.88 8.93 -3.58
CA VAL A 213 6.94 9.92 -3.32
C VAL A 213 8.10 9.34 -2.50
N SER A 214 7.85 8.34 -1.67
CA SER A 214 8.87 7.70 -0.82
C SER A 214 9.48 6.46 -1.46
N ALA A 215 8.83 5.87 -2.48
CA ALA A 215 9.26 4.66 -3.18
C ALA A 215 10.75 4.62 -3.58
N PRO A 216 11.37 5.70 -4.12
CA PRO A 216 12.78 5.66 -4.53
C PRO A 216 13.75 5.25 -3.42
N GLN A 217 13.43 5.58 -2.16
CA GLN A 217 14.29 5.30 -1.00
C GLN A 217 14.36 3.80 -0.69
N PHE A 218 13.34 3.03 -1.07
CA PHE A 218 13.20 1.61 -0.77
C PHE A 218 13.80 0.69 -1.84
N TYR A 219 14.02 1.18 -3.06
CA TYR A 219 14.46 0.33 -4.18
C TYR A 219 15.81 -0.35 -3.94
N GLN A 220 16.73 0.30 -3.25
CA GLN A 220 18.01 -0.32 -2.89
C GLN A 220 17.82 -1.57 -2.02
N TYR A 221 16.88 -1.54 -1.06
CA TYR A 221 16.60 -2.66 -0.15
C TYR A 221 15.78 -3.75 -0.81
N MET A 222 14.91 -3.40 -1.76
CA MET A 222 14.21 -4.37 -2.59
C MET A 222 15.18 -5.09 -3.53
N ASN A 223 16.09 -4.36 -4.18
CA ASN A 223 17.06 -4.92 -5.11
C ASN A 223 18.11 -5.80 -4.41
N SER A 224 18.49 -5.46 -3.18
CA SER A 224 19.39 -6.28 -2.36
C SER A 224 18.71 -7.51 -1.74
N GLY A 225 17.38 -7.63 -1.83
CA GLY A 225 16.60 -8.70 -1.19
C GLY A 225 16.41 -8.53 0.32
N GLN A 226 16.76 -7.37 0.87
CA GLN A 226 16.48 -7.04 2.27
C GLN A 226 14.99 -6.84 2.51
N LEU A 227 14.27 -6.24 1.55
CA LEU A 227 12.80 -6.24 1.51
C LEU A 227 12.30 -7.42 0.67
N SER A 228 11.38 -8.19 1.23
CA SER A 228 10.78 -9.35 0.56
C SER A 228 9.85 -8.95 -0.60
N GLY A 229 9.29 -7.75 -0.54
CA GLY A 229 8.47 -7.15 -1.59
C GLY A 229 8.15 -5.70 -1.27
N LEU A 230 7.83 -4.90 -2.29
CA LEU A 230 7.45 -3.50 -2.14
C LEU A 230 6.25 -3.15 -3.02
N LEU A 231 5.26 -2.46 -2.44
CA LEU A 231 4.23 -1.71 -3.16
C LEU A 231 4.61 -0.22 -3.10
N ASP A 232 4.88 0.38 -4.25
CA ASP A 232 5.44 1.71 -4.49
C ASP A 232 4.40 2.79 -4.87
N GLY A 233 3.23 2.71 -4.23
CA GLY A 233 2.14 3.69 -4.31
C GLY A 233 0.89 3.19 -5.03
N PHE A 234 0.01 4.10 -5.41
CA PHE A 234 -1.33 3.74 -5.90
C PHE A 234 -1.33 2.73 -7.06
N LYS A 235 -0.36 2.86 -8.00
CA LYS A 235 -0.25 1.96 -9.16
C LYS A 235 -0.13 0.49 -8.73
N THR A 236 0.80 0.18 -7.84
CA THR A 236 1.00 -1.20 -7.37
C THR A 236 -0.10 -1.68 -6.43
N ALA A 237 -0.80 -0.75 -5.76
CA ALA A 237 -2.04 -1.08 -5.05
C ALA A 237 -3.14 -1.57 -6.02
N ALA A 238 -3.37 -0.86 -7.13
CA ALA A 238 -4.34 -1.28 -8.14
C ALA A 238 -3.94 -2.60 -8.82
N GLU A 239 -2.65 -2.80 -9.11
CA GLU A 239 -2.13 -4.07 -9.64
C GLU A 239 -2.32 -5.24 -8.67
N LEU A 240 -2.09 -5.03 -7.36
CA LEU A 240 -2.34 -6.03 -6.32
C LEU A 240 -3.82 -6.44 -6.30
N LEU A 241 -4.72 -5.47 -6.26
CA LEU A 241 -6.17 -5.73 -6.24
C LEU A 241 -6.63 -6.47 -7.50
N LYS A 242 -6.10 -6.09 -8.67
CA LYS A 242 -6.39 -6.79 -9.94
C LYS A 242 -5.93 -8.24 -9.94
N ALA A 243 -4.83 -8.53 -9.26
CA ALA A 243 -4.24 -9.85 -9.25
C ALA A 243 -4.85 -10.81 -8.20
N ILE A 244 -5.60 -10.29 -7.23
CA ILE A 244 -6.28 -11.10 -6.23
C ILE A 244 -7.62 -11.57 -6.81
N GLU A 245 -7.67 -12.86 -7.15
CA GLU A 245 -8.86 -13.52 -7.68
C GLU A 245 -9.92 -13.75 -6.59
N LEU A 246 -11.18 -13.66 -7.01
CA LEU A 246 -12.38 -13.89 -6.21
C LEU A 246 -12.98 -15.27 -6.51
N PRO A 247 -13.82 -15.83 -5.62
CA PRO A 247 -14.35 -17.19 -5.77
C PRO A 247 -15.47 -17.31 -6.82
N TYR A 248 -15.67 -16.30 -7.67
CA TYR A 248 -16.71 -16.26 -8.69
C TYR A 248 -16.18 -15.69 -10.01
N THR A 249 -16.85 -16.03 -11.09
CA THR A 249 -16.54 -15.53 -12.43
C THR A 249 -17.26 -14.22 -12.69
N ASP A 250 -16.54 -13.25 -13.24
CA ASP A 250 -17.13 -11.99 -13.68
C ASP A 250 -18.13 -12.25 -14.83
N PRO A 251 -19.40 -11.84 -14.68
CA PRO A 251 -20.46 -12.16 -15.64
C PRO A 251 -20.27 -11.48 -17.01
N GLU A 252 -19.59 -10.32 -17.05
CA GLU A 252 -19.32 -9.55 -18.27
C GLU A 252 -18.13 -10.13 -19.02
N THR A 253 -17.02 -10.38 -18.32
CA THR A 253 -15.76 -10.80 -18.96
C THR A 253 -15.58 -12.31 -19.09
N LYS A 254 -16.40 -13.11 -18.39
CA LYS A 254 -16.29 -14.58 -18.27
C LYS A 254 -14.93 -15.07 -17.73
N LYS A 255 -14.17 -14.20 -17.08
CA LYS A 255 -12.90 -14.53 -16.41
C LYS A 255 -13.09 -14.54 -14.88
N PRO A 256 -12.18 -15.14 -14.10
CA PRO A 256 -12.21 -15.00 -12.65
C PRO A 256 -12.33 -13.51 -12.27
N ALA A 257 -13.33 -13.19 -11.44
CA ALA A 257 -13.45 -11.85 -10.91
C ALA A 257 -12.25 -11.55 -10.00
N ASN A 258 -11.94 -10.28 -9.80
CA ASN A 258 -10.82 -9.85 -8.96
C ASN A 258 -11.23 -8.69 -8.05
N LEU A 259 -10.33 -8.34 -7.13
CA LEU A 259 -10.60 -7.36 -6.09
C LEU A 259 -10.50 -5.89 -6.59
N LEU A 260 -10.11 -5.66 -7.85
CA LEU A 260 -10.08 -4.32 -8.43
C LEU A 260 -11.51 -3.80 -8.63
N THR A 261 -11.89 -2.77 -7.87
CA THR A 261 -13.19 -2.14 -8.01
C THR A 261 -13.19 -1.14 -9.17
N LYS A 262 -14.38 -0.85 -9.71
CA LYS A 262 -14.55 0.20 -10.73
C LYS A 262 -14.03 1.55 -10.23
N GLU A 263 -14.17 1.86 -8.95
CA GLU A 263 -13.67 3.12 -8.36
C GLU A 263 -12.14 3.20 -8.34
N VAL A 264 -11.45 2.14 -7.93
CA VAL A 264 -9.97 2.10 -7.97
C VAL A 264 -9.48 2.18 -9.42
N HIS A 265 -10.16 1.51 -10.35
CA HIS A 265 -9.83 1.60 -11.78
C HIS A 265 -9.98 3.02 -12.32
N LYS A 266 -11.06 3.73 -11.97
CA LYS A 266 -11.25 5.16 -12.34
C LYS A 266 -10.08 6.03 -11.87
N ILE A 267 -9.61 5.83 -10.64
CA ILE A 267 -8.46 6.58 -10.11
C ILE A 267 -7.17 6.23 -10.88
N ALA A 268 -6.98 4.97 -11.27
CA ALA A 268 -5.84 4.55 -12.10
C ALA A 268 -5.86 5.20 -13.49
N ASP A 269 -7.03 5.33 -14.12
CA ASP A 269 -7.20 6.06 -15.38
C ASP A 269 -6.85 7.54 -15.22
N VAL A 270 -7.36 8.18 -14.15
CA VAL A 270 -7.05 9.57 -13.82
C VAL A 270 -5.55 9.77 -13.68
N GLN A 271 -4.87 8.92 -12.91
CA GLN A 271 -3.42 9.00 -12.73
C GLN A 271 -2.66 8.86 -14.05
N SER A 272 -3.12 7.95 -14.92
CA SER A 272 -2.51 7.74 -16.25
C SER A 272 -2.64 8.96 -17.15
N ILE A 273 -3.83 9.58 -17.20
CA ILE A 273 -4.07 10.81 -17.97
C ILE A 273 -3.29 11.99 -17.41
N VAL A 274 -3.28 12.18 -16.09
CA VAL A 274 -2.53 13.26 -15.45
C VAL A 274 -1.03 13.12 -15.73
N HIS A 275 -0.47 11.90 -15.61
CA HIS A 275 0.93 11.66 -15.97
C HIS A 275 1.20 11.92 -17.45
N LEU A 276 0.30 11.54 -18.36
CA LEU A 276 0.45 11.83 -19.79
C LEU A 276 0.50 13.34 -20.07
N ILE A 277 -0.40 14.11 -19.46
CA ILE A 277 -0.44 15.57 -19.58
C ILE A 277 0.87 16.18 -19.05
N ILE A 278 1.32 15.76 -17.87
CA ILE A 278 2.58 16.25 -17.28
C ILE A 278 3.77 15.91 -18.20
N MET A 279 3.84 14.70 -18.75
CA MET A 279 4.89 14.31 -19.70
C MET A 279 4.88 15.19 -20.96
N ILE A 280 3.70 15.50 -21.52
CA ILE A 280 3.58 16.40 -22.67
C ILE A 280 4.11 17.80 -22.33
N PHE A 281 3.74 18.37 -21.18
CA PHE A 281 4.26 19.66 -20.75
C PHE A 281 5.78 19.66 -20.53
N ILE A 282 6.33 18.58 -19.95
CA ILE A 282 7.78 18.42 -19.79
C ILE A 282 8.48 18.37 -21.15
N ILE A 283 7.95 17.60 -22.11
CA ILE A 283 8.51 17.52 -23.48
C ILE A 283 8.49 18.89 -24.14
N ILE A 284 7.36 19.61 -24.08
CA ILE A 284 7.23 20.97 -24.63
C ILE A 284 8.26 21.90 -23.99
N GLY A 285 8.37 21.91 -22.66
CA GLY A 285 9.34 22.73 -21.94
C GLY A 285 10.78 22.44 -22.35
N ASN A 286 11.14 21.16 -22.46
CA ASN A 286 12.48 20.74 -22.89
C ASN A 286 12.78 21.11 -24.35
N VAL A 287 11.82 20.95 -25.26
CA VAL A 287 11.98 21.34 -26.67
C VAL A 287 12.17 22.84 -26.80
N THR A 288 11.39 23.65 -26.08
CA THR A 288 11.53 25.11 -26.03
C THR A 288 12.91 25.52 -25.53
N TYR A 289 13.37 24.92 -24.43
CA TYR A 289 14.72 25.17 -23.90
C TYR A 289 15.85 24.81 -24.88
N LEU A 290 15.76 23.65 -25.53
CA LEU A 290 16.79 23.20 -26.50
C LEU A 290 16.83 24.07 -27.75
N TYR A 291 15.66 24.51 -28.23
CA TYR A 291 15.57 25.44 -29.35
C TYR A 291 16.31 26.74 -29.02
N GLU A 292 16.03 27.34 -27.87
CA GLU A 292 16.70 28.59 -27.44
C GLU A 292 18.20 28.45 -27.27
N LYS A 293 18.67 27.36 -26.64
CA LYS A 293 20.10 27.10 -26.48
C LYS A 293 20.84 27.05 -27.83
N LYS A 294 20.15 26.62 -28.89
CA LYS A 294 20.72 26.57 -30.25
C LYS A 294 20.76 27.95 -30.91
N TYR A 295 19.73 28.77 -30.75
CA TYR A 295 19.68 30.13 -31.32
C TYR A 295 20.53 31.15 -30.55
N SER A 296 20.65 31.01 -29.23
CA SER A 296 21.53 31.87 -28.41
C SER A 296 23.03 31.58 -28.58
N LYS A 297 23.41 30.47 -29.22
CA LYS A 297 24.80 30.16 -29.61
C LYS A 297 25.14 30.59 -31.04
N GLN A 298 24.14 31.02 -31.81
CA GLN A 298 24.31 31.50 -33.19
C GLN A 298 24.33 33.03 -33.29
N GLN A 299 24.14 33.72 -32.16
CA GLN A 299 24.43 35.14 -31.95
C GLN A 299 25.70 35.26 -31.12
#